data_AF-A0A1V9YBJ8-F1
#
_entry.id   AF-A0A1V9YBJ8-F1
#
_cell.length_a   1.000
_cell.length_b   1.000
_cell.length_c   1.000
_cell.angle_alpha   90.00
_cell.angle_beta   90.00
_cell.angle_gamma   90.00
#
_symmetry.space_group_name_H-M   'P 1'
#
loop_
_entity.id
_entity.type
_entity.pdbx_description
1 polymer ?
#
loop_
_entity_poly.entity_id
_entity_poly.type
_entity_poly.pdbx_seq_one_letter_code
_entity_poly.pdbx_strand_id
1 'polypeptide(L)'
;MSHVLVPELQTRSDLLKILTFILHREQLPHNDRCILPYGDTTPICLDTFESCASICTKFMEWETSRVELLMNLLLLPFSNAFAGALRLRIMDHILVNGCVGIASIVIAYLHRRRDDIMSCASALAFTQLYQENAVSWLLPAQMDEFWKECSEVHRSNFLFLYSQRAIQMRAKHITFNLENYGDKFLLQQREELGFEFKNYDWIGFTVDHTLAEFKLEFLLRTSLNKAFAKAQAVYINLKTSAPPQWQSYLAHRGLAIDIVRGNFILFGSNNEVLSGYHGTEEIPLHQLNWQYPQGNRQDTQWIYIYTTPEMIYPQLFAWLVDQYERGALTNDEIGYIKPSDDINHEMAFILPKSAYAVLSTIAMDASTAYYESDFLPTLLSTPEILLHYNPNTRKTLESFVYNAKKKLFLLTNSSWEHVNAVS
;
A
#
# COMPACT_ATOMS: atom_id res chain seq x y z
N MET A 1 24.85 20.19 5.94
CA MET A 1 23.37 20.27 5.85
C MET A 1 22.85 18.86 5.64
N SER A 2 22.20 18.33 6.67
CA SER A 2 21.63 16.98 6.72
C SER A 2 20.40 16.90 5.82
N HIS A 3 20.53 16.24 4.66
CA HIS A 3 19.38 15.92 3.82
C HIS A 3 18.55 14.84 4.50
N VAL A 4 17.41 15.25 5.08
CA VAL A 4 16.38 14.37 5.62
C VAL A 4 15.63 13.77 4.44
N LEU A 5 15.78 12.47 4.21
CA LEU A 5 14.90 11.72 3.32
C LEU A 5 13.62 11.41 4.09
N VAL A 6 12.55 12.12 3.78
CA VAL A 6 11.19 11.67 4.08
C VAL A 6 10.65 11.01 2.83
N PRO A 7 10.25 9.73 2.92
CA PRO A 7 9.15 9.27 2.09
C PRO A 7 8.04 8.67 2.96
N GLU A 8 6.83 9.19 2.79
CA GLU A 8 5.61 8.47 3.13
C GLU A 8 5.57 7.16 2.32
N LEU A 9 5.46 6.06 3.05
CA LEU A 9 5.61 4.70 2.56
C LEU A 9 4.29 4.19 1.94
N GLN A 10 4.01 4.59 0.71
CA GLN A 10 2.69 4.40 0.10
C GLN A 10 2.47 3.09 -0.70
N THR A 11 3.51 2.31 -1.06
CA THR A 11 3.33 1.04 -1.80
C THR A 11 4.05 -0.19 -1.19
N ARG A 12 3.60 -1.40 -1.54
CA ARG A 12 4.22 -2.69 -1.14
C ARG A 12 5.64 -2.84 -1.67
N SER A 13 5.92 -2.31 -2.85
CA SER A 13 7.27 -2.26 -3.42
C SER A 13 8.15 -1.21 -2.78
N ASP A 14 7.62 -0.09 -2.29
CA ASP A 14 8.45 0.99 -1.72
C ASP A 14 8.83 0.74 -0.27
N LEU A 15 8.01 -0.03 0.46
CA LEU A 15 8.32 -0.54 1.80
C LEU A 15 9.27 -1.75 1.75
N LEU A 16 9.10 -2.63 0.75
CA LEU A 16 10.12 -3.62 0.41
C LEU A 16 11.39 -2.91 -0.06
N LYS A 17 11.33 -1.86 -0.88
CA LYS A 17 12.52 -1.10 -1.27
C LYS A 17 13.16 -0.41 -0.09
N ILE A 18 12.42 0.19 0.85
CA ILE A 18 13.00 0.86 2.03
C ILE A 18 13.54 -0.14 3.04
N LEU A 19 12.88 -1.27 3.29
CA LEU A 19 13.40 -2.32 4.17
C LEU A 19 14.54 -3.10 3.51
N THR A 20 14.45 -3.39 2.22
CA THR A 20 15.57 -3.94 1.42
C THR A 20 16.68 -2.91 1.31
N PHE A 21 16.40 -1.60 1.28
CA PHE A 21 17.38 -0.53 1.29
C PHE A 21 18.02 -0.38 2.67
N ILE A 22 17.27 -0.48 3.77
CA ILE A 22 17.80 -0.53 5.14
C ILE A 22 18.66 -1.79 5.31
N LEU A 23 18.19 -2.96 4.88
CA LEU A 23 18.92 -4.24 4.93
C LEU A 23 20.15 -4.26 4.01
N HIS A 24 20.06 -3.73 2.79
CA HIS A 24 21.18 -3.62 1.83
C HIS A 24 22.19 -2.55 2.26
N ARG A 25 21.74 -1.50 2.97
CA ARG A 25 22.59 -0.44 3.52
C ARG A 25 23.36 -0.88 4.77
N GLU A 26 22.73 -1.63 5.67
CA GLU A 26 23.40 -2.25 6.84
C GLU A 26 24.41 -3.34 6.42
N GLN A 27 24.43 -3.72 5.14
CA GLN A 27 25.46 -4.60 4.55
C GLN A 27 26.59 -3.84 3.84
N LEU A 28 26.56 -2.49 3.81
CA LEU A 28 27.62 -1.67 3.20
C LEU A 28 28.78 -1.45 4.19
N PRO A 29 30.06 -1.48 3.74
CA PRO A 29 31.21 -1.38 4.63
C PRO A 29 31.30 -0.08 5.45
N HIS A 30 30.80 1.04 4.91
CA HIS A 30 30.78 2.36 5.56
C HIS A 30 29.44 3.06 5.33
N ASN A 31 28.94 3.76 6.36
CA ASN A 31 27.57 4.26 6.44
C ASN A 31 27.56 5.74 6.90
N ASP A 32 27.59 6.67 5.94
CA ASP A 32 27.92 8.09 6.19
C ASP A 32 26.75 8.98 6.66
N ARG A 33 25.56 8.41 6.93
CA ARG A 33 24.39 9.19 7.38
C ARG A 33 23.61 8.44 8.46
N CYS A 34 23.47 9.01 9.65
CA CYS A 34 22.64 8.42 10.70
C CYS A 34 21.14 8.51 10.32
N ILE A 35 20.40 7.41 10.39
CA ILE A 35 18.93 7.41 10.35
C ILE A 35 18.48 6.84 11.69
N LEU A 36 17.93 7.71 12.54
CA LEU A 36 17.24 7.31 13.76
C LEU A 36 15.76 7.09 13.40
N PRO A 37 15.15 5.93 13.70
CA PRO A 37 13.71 5.82 13.65
C PRO A 37 13.13 6.81 14.66
N TYR A 38 12.24 7.71 14.21
CA TYR A 38 11.53 8.65 15.05
C TYR A 38 10.05 8.22 15.08
N GLY A 39 9.54 7.82 16.25
CA GLY A 39 8.18 7.28 16.46
C GLY A 39 8.15 6.06 17.40
N ASP A 40 6.96 5.57 17.76
CA ASP A 40 6.81 4.31 18.52
C ASP A 40 7.26 3.12 17.67
N THR A 41 8.37 2.50 18.06
CA THR A 41 8.95 1.34 17.38
C THR A 41 8.39 0.01 17.88
N THR A 42 7.53 0.04 18.90
CA THR A 42 6.89 -1.15 19.50
C THR A 42 6.20 -2.04 18.46
N PRO A 43 5.48 -1.52 17.45
CA PRO A 43 4.85 -2.36 16.42
C PRO A 43 5.87 -3.13 15.56
N ILE A 44 6.95 -2.47 15.16
CA ILE A 44 8.02 -3.09 14.36
C ILE A 44 8.74 -4.18 15.18
N CYS A 45 8.95 -3.92 16.47
CA CYS A 45 9.54 -4.87 17.41
C CYS A 45 8.61 -6.08 17.67
N LEU A 46 7.30 -5.86 17.86
CA LEU A 46 6.29 -6.91 18.04
C LEU A 46 6.10 -7.75 16.76
N ASP A 47 6.17 -7.14 15.59
CA ASP A 47 6.05 -7.85 14.31
C ASP A 47 7.28 -8.73 14.01
N THR A 48 8.47 -8.20 14.34
CA THR A 48 9.72 -8.96 14.31
C THR A 48 9.66 -10.12 15.31
N PHE A 49 9.07 -9.91 16.48
CA PHE A 49 8.84 -10.93 17.50
C PHE A 49 7.87 -12.02 17.06
N GLU A 50 6.69 -11.71 16.54
CA GLU A 50 5.72 -12.72 16.07
C GLU A 50 6.32 -13.60 14.97
N SER A 51 7.16 -13.01 14.12
CA SER A 51 7.92 -13.73 13.10
C SER A 51 8.93 -14.73 13.70
N CYS A 52 9.61 -14.35 14.79
CA CYS A 52 10.53 -15.23 15.51
C CYS A 52 9.80 -16.27 16.38
N ALA A 53 8.72 -15.88 17.05
CA ALA A 53 7.92 -16.69 17.97
C ALA A 53 7.17 -17.83 17.27
N SER A 54 6.86 -17.69 15.98
CA SER A 54 6.29 -18.79 15.16
C SER A 54 7.14 -20.07 15.10
N ILE A 55 8.43 -19.99 15.47
CA ILE A 55 9.35 -21.14 15.58
C ILE A 55 9.01 -21.98 16.84
N CYS A 56 8.45 -21.34 17.87
CA CYS A 56 8.04 -21.94 19.14
C CYS A 56 6.60 -21.52 19.48
N THR A 57 5.61 -22.24 18.93
CA THR A 57 4.16 -21.97 19.13
C THR A 57 3.74 -21.94 20.60
N LYS A 58 4.52 -22.57 21.49
CA LYS A 58 4.27 -22.65 22.93
C LYS A 58 4.27 -21.30 23.65
N PHE A 59 4.92 -20.28 23.08
CA PHE A 59 4.83 -18.90 23.58
C PHE A 59 3.40 -18.35 23.57
N MET A 60 2.52 -18.90 22.73
CA MET A 60 1.11 -18.49 22.65
C MET A 60 0.23 -19.15 23.73
N GLU A 61 0.75 -20.15 24.45
CA GLU A 61 0.02 -20.88 25.50
C GLU A 61 0.25 -20.30 26.90
N TRP A 62 1.23 -19.38 27.05
CA TRP A 62 1.58 -18.81 28.34
C TRP A 62 0.91 -17.44 28.52
N GLU A 63 0.29 -17.23 29.69
CA GLU A 63 -0.30 -15.95 30.11
C GLU A 63 0.80 -14.94 30.47
N THR A 64 1.53 -14.42 29.48
CA THR A 64 2.60 -13.44 29.70
C THR A 64 2.51 -12.31 28.69
N SER A 65 2.79 -11.09 29.17
CA SER A 65 2.74 -9.90 28.32
C SER A 65 3.71 -10.06 27.15
N ARG A 66 3.21 -9.80 25.95
CA ARG A 66 3.98 -9.97 24.70
C ARG A 66 5.20 -9.06 24.66
N VAL A 67 5.05 -7.84 25.19
CA VAL A 67 6.13 -6.85 25.27
C VAL A 67 7.20 -7.33 26.25
N GLU A 68 6.80 -7.89 27.40
CA GLU A 68 7.74 -8.42 28.37
C GLU A 68 8.55 -9.60 27.79
N LEU A 69 7.87 -10.53 27.12
CA LEU A 69 8.52 -11.67 26.47
C LEU A 69 9.49 -11.22 25.36
N LEU A 70 9.08 -10.24 24.56
CA LEU A 70 9.87 -9.61 23.52
C LEU A 70 11.11 -8.90 24.08
N MET A 71 10.93 -8.05 25.09
CA MET A 71 12.03 -7.31 25.71
C MET A 71 13.04 -8.27 26.34
N ASN A 72 12.56 -9.34 26.99
CA ASN A 72 13.44 -10.38 27.51
C ASN A 72 14.26 -11.04 26.39
N LEU A 73 13.65 -11.40 25.25
CA LEU A 73 14.40 -11.96 24.11
C LEU A 73 15.38 -10.98 23.46
N LEU A 74 15.01 -9.71 23.28
CA LEU A 74 15.91 -8.71 22.68
C LEU A 74 17.07 -8.35 23.61
N LEU A 75 16.87 -8.48 24.92
CA LEU A 75 17.91 -8.25 25.92
C LEU A 75 18.77 -9.49 26.18
N LEU A 76 18.35 -10.67 25.71
CA LEU A 76 19.11 -11.92 25.78
C LEU A 76 20.59 -11.76 25.38
N PRO A 77 20.93 -11.14 24.23
CA PRO A 77 22.32 -11.03 23.77
C PRO A 77 23.19 -10.17 24.70
N PHE A 78 22.55 -9.36 25.55
CA PHE A 78 23.22 -8.47 26.50
C PHE A 78 23.19 -9.00 27.94
N SER A 79 22.41 -10.05 28.19
CA SER A 79 22.28 -10.66 29.51
C SER A 79 23.59 -11.28 29.99
N ASN A 80 23.77 -11.37 31.32
CA ASN A 80 24.93 -12.06 31.90
C ASN A 80 24.89 -13.58 31.71
N ALA A 81 23.81 -14.11 31.13
CA ALA A 81 23.73 -15.51 30.73
C ALA A 81 24.71 -15.83 29.60
N PHE A 82 25.00 -14.89 28.69
CA PHE A 82 25.96 -15.09 27.60
C PHE A 82 27.41 -14.85 28.06
N ALA A 83 28.33 -15.71 27.62
CA ALA A 83 29.75 -15.55 27.87
C ALA A 83 30.26 -14.19 27.35
N GLY A 84 31.16 -13.54 28.10
CA GLY A 84 31.67 -12.20 27.75
C GLY A 84 32.25 -12.08 26.35
N ALA A 85 32.98 -13.11 25.90
CA ALA A 85 33.53 -13.17 24.54
C ALA A 85 32.45 -13.21 23.44
N LEU A 86 31.35 -13.91 23.69
CA LEU A 86 30.22 -13.99 22.76
C LEU A 86 29.43 -12.68 22.74
N ARG A 87 29.23 -12.05 23.90
CA ARG A 87 28.61 -10.72 24.00
C ARG A 87 29.36 -9.65 23.21
N LEU A 88 30.69 -9.67 23.24
CA LEU A 88 31.52 -8.76 22.43
C LEU A 88 31.29 -8.98 20.94
N ARG A 89 31.34 -10.22 20.46
CA ARG A 89 31.07 -10.54 19.04
C ARG A 89 29.67 -10.14 18.62
N ILE A 90 28.68 -10.43 19.47
CA ILE A 90 27.29 -10.01 19.29
C ILE A 90 27.18 -8.49 19.16
N MET A 91 27.86 -7.75 20.03
CA MET A 91 27.85 -6.30 20.00
C MET A 91 28.50 -5.75 18.73
N ASP A 92 29.62 -6.32 18.29
CA ASP A 92 30.25 -6.00 17.01
C ASP A 92 29.28 -6.26 15.84
N HIS A 93 28.55 -7.37 15.87
CA HIS A 93 27.59 -7.71 14.83
C HIS A 93 26.36 -6.81 14.82
N ILE A 94 25.90 -6.35 15.98
CA ILE A 94 24.82 -5.35 16.10
C ILE A 94 25.31 -3.98 15.64
N LEU A 95 26.56 -3.62 15.92
CA LEU A 95 27.15 -2.36 15.44
C LEU A 95 27.33 -2.35 13.93
N VAL A 96 27.62 -3.50 13.32
CA VAL A 96 27.77 -3.64 11.86
C VAL A 96 26.43 -3.77 11.14
N ASN A 97 25.47 -4.54 11.69
CA ASN A 97 24.25 -4.94 10.99
C ASN A 97 22.95 -4.40 11.64
N GLY A 98 23.08 -3.51 12.62
CA GLY A 98 21.97 -2.86 13.29
C GLY A 98 21.04 -3.83 14.05
N CYS A 99 19.76 -3.46 14.11
CA CYS A 99 18.72 -4.23 14.82
C CYS A 99 18.49 -5.64 14.24
N VAL A 100 18.88 -5.86 12.98
CA VAL A 100 18.74 -7.16 12.30
C VAL A 100 19.73 -8.18 12.85
N GLY A 101 20.89 -7.73 13.34
CA GLY A 101 21.82 -8.58 14.08
C GLY A 101 21.20 -9.14 15.35
N ILE A 102 20.44 -8.33 16.10
CA ILE A 102 19.72 -8.76 17.31
C ILE A 102 18.70 -9.85 16.97
N ALA A 103 17.87 -9.62 15.93
CA ALA A 103 16.87 -10.60 15.50
C ALA A 103 17.50 -11.94 15.06
N SER A 104 18.64 -11.89 14.38
CA SER A 104 19.35 -13.09 13.91
C SER A 104 19.86 -13.94 15.09
N ILE A 105 20.36 -13.30 16.14
CA ILE A 105 20.81 -13.96 17.38
C ILE A 105 19.62 -14.58 18.12
N VAL A 106 18.50 -13.86 18.22
CA VAL A 106 17.28 -14.38 18.86
C VAL A 106 16.75 -15.60 18.11
N ILE A 107 16.73 -15.58 16.78
CA ILE A 107 16.27 -16.71 15.97
C ILE A 107 17.18 -17.93 16.16
N ALA A 108 18.51 -17.74 16.11
CA ALA A 108 19.46 -18.83 16.33
C ALA A 108 19.32 -19.44 17.73
N TYR A 109 19.13 -18.59 18.75
CA TYR A 109 18.85 -19.03 20.12
C TYR A 109 17.56 -19.86 20.22
N LEU A 110 16.46 -19.35 19.67
CA LEU A 110 15.16 -20.04 19.68
C LEU A 110 15.22 -21.38 18.95
N HIS A 111 15.99 -21.46 17.86
CA HIS A 111 16.20 -22.70 17.14
C HIS A 111 16.97 -23.75 17.96
N ARG A 112 18.05 -23.34 18.63
CA ARG A 112 18.87 -24.25 19.45
C ARG A 112 18.21 -24.68 20.76
N ARG A 113 17.45 -23.79 21.40
CA ARG A 113 16.72 -24.08 22.65
C ARG A 113 15.28 -24.57 22.40
N ARG A 114 14.92 -24.89 21.16
CA ARG A 114 13.53 -25.20 20.78
C ARG A 114 12.92 -26.28 21.65
N ASP A 115 13.59 -27.42 21.82
CA ASP A 115 13.03 -28.56 22.55
C ASP A 115 12.87 -28.26 24.04
N ASP A 116 13.84 -27.55 24.64
CA ASP A 116 13.74 -27.13 26.04
C ASP A 116 12.60 -26.13 26.24
N ILE A 117 12.45 -25.15 25.33
CA ILE A 117 11.35 -24.17 25.33
C ILE A 117 10.00 -24.89 25.18
N MET A 118 9.93 -25.88 24.29
CA MET A 118 8.74 -26.71 24.10
C MET A 118 8.45 -27.62 25.29
N SER A 119 9.40 -27.84 26.20
CA SER A 119 9.21 -28.58 27.45
C SER A 119 8.74 -27.69 28.62
N CYS A 120 8.95 -26.37 28.55
CA CYS A 120 8.53 -25.44 29.60
C CYS A 120 7.02 -25.48 29.83
N ALA A 121 6.58 -25.66 31.08
CA ALA A 121 5.16 -25.73 31.44
C ALA A 121 4.51 -24.35 31.65
N SER A 122 5.31 -23.30 31.83
CA SER A 122 4.84 -21.92 32.06
C SER A 122 5.89 -20.90 31.64
N ALA A 123 5.49 -19.64 31.51
CA ALA A 123 6.41 -18.54 31.23
C ALA A 123 7.45 -18.34 32.34
N LEU A 124 7.12 -18.63 33.61
CA LEU A 124 8.08 -18.54 34.70
C LEU A 124 9.21 -19.58 34.54
N ALA A 125 8.89 -20.78 34.06
CA ALA A 125 9.88 -21.79 33.70
C ALA A 125 10.75 -21.34 32.50
N PHE A 126 10.16 -20.62 31.54
CA PHE A 126 10.91 -20.01 30.45
C PHE A 126 11.82 -18.87 30.91
N THR A 127 11.39 -18.03 31.85
CA THR A 127 12.25 -16.98 32.43
C THR A 127 13.43 -17.57 33.18
N GLN A 128 13.25 -18.73 33.82
CA GLN A 128 14.36 -19.49 34.43
C GLN A 128 15.31 -20.05 33.37
N LEU A 129 14.78 -20.58 32.27
CA LEU A 129 15.55 -21.02 31.10
C LEU A 129 16.38 -19.88 30.49
N TYR A 130 15.79 -18.69 30.41
CA TYR A 130 16.41 -17.46 29.93
C TYR A 130 17.58 -16.99 30.81
N GLN A 131 17.47 -17.17 32.13
CA GLN A 131 18.52 -16.82 33.09
C GLN A 131 19.62 -17.88 33.20
N GLU A 132 19.44 -19.03 32.56
CA GLU A 132 20.39 -20.13 32.57
C GLU A 132 21.69 -19.74 31.85
N ASN A 133 22.82 -19.98 32.52
CA ASN A 133 24.13 -19.61 31.99
C ASN A 133 24.39 -20.34 30.66
N ALA A 134 24.83 -19.62 29.63
CA ALA A 134 25.15 -20.17 28.31
C ALA A 134 26.13 -21.34 28.36
N VAL A 135 26.97 -21.44 29.39
CA VAL A 135 27.87 -22.59 29.56
C VAL A 135 27.11 -23.93 29.73
N SER A 136 25.85 -23.92 30.17
CA SER A 136 25.05 -25.15 30.33
C SER A 136 24.44 -25.67 29.03
N TRP A 137 24.22 -24.81 28.04
CA TRP A 137 23.53 -25.16 26.79
C TRP A 137 24.33 -24.84 25.50
N LEU A 138 25.44 -24.10 25.64
CA LEU A 138 26.35 -23.75 24.57
C LEU A 138 27.78 -24.03 25.03
N LEU A 139 28.29 -25.22 24.70
CA LEU A 139 29.65 -25.61 25.06
C LEU A 139 30.67 -24.69 24.38
N PRO A 140 31.85 -24.45 24.98
CA PRO A 140 32.90 -23.62 24.37
C PRO A 140 33.28 -24.04 22.95
N ALA A 141 33.25 -25.34 22.65
CA ALA A 141 33.53 -25.88 21.32
C ALA A 141 32.44 -25.59 20.27
N GLN A 142 31.22 -25.25 20.70
CA GLN A 142 30.08 -24.95 19.83
C GLN A 142 29.87 -23.45 19.62
N MET A 143 30.69 -22.59 20.24
CA MET A 143 30.54 -21.14 20.14
C MET A 143 30.77 -20.61 18.72
N ASP A 144 31.74 -21.15 18.00
CA ASP A 144 32.01 -20.71 16.62
C ASP A 144 30.93 -21.19 15.64
N GLU A 145 30.31 -22.35 15.92
CA GLU A 145 29.18 -22.86 15.15
C GLU A 145 27.91 -22.05 15.39
N PHE A 146 27.59 -21.72 16.65
CA PHE A 146 26.49 -20.83 16.99
C PHE A 146 26.69 -19.45 16.35
N TRP A 147 27.92 -18.96 16.35
CA TRP A 147 28.26 -17.70 15.69
C TRP A 147 28.02 -17.76 14.18
N LYS A 148 28.41 -18.86 13.55
CA LYS A 148 28.17 -19.11 12.14
C LYS A 148 26.67 -19.13 11.83
N GLU A 149 25.85 -19.80 12.65
CA GLU A 149 24.39 -19.81 12.51
C GLU A 149 23.78 -18.40 12.60
N CYS A 150 24.17 -17.61 13.60
CA CYS A 150 23.74 -16.20 13.71
C CYS A 150 24.05 -15.42 12.43
N SER A 151 25.25 -15.63 11.86
CA SER A 151 25.68 -14.95 10.63
C SER A 151 24.99 -15.46 9.35
N GLU A 152 24.62 -16.75 9.30
CA GLU A 152 23.98 -17.39 8.14
C GLU A 152 22.47 -17.13 8.08
N VAL A 153 21.80 -17.10 9.24
CA VAL A 153 20.38 -16.71 9.39
C VAL A 153 20.16 -15.31 8.80
N HIS A 154 21.10 -14.40 9.03
CA HIS A 154 21.13 -13.05 8.45
C HIS A 154 21.25 -13.04 6.91
N ARG A 155 22.04 -13.95 6.32
CA ARG A 155 22.41 -13.92 4.89
C ARG A 155 21.41 -14.57 3.93
N SER A 156 20.60 -15.55 4.35
CA SER A 156 19.83 -16.38 3.41
C SER A 156 18.36 -16.63 3.79
N ASN A 157 18.04 -16.86 5.06
CA ASN A 157 16.68 -17.23 5.50
C ASN A 157 15.82 -16.05 5.95
N PHE A 158 16.41 -15.00 6.52
CA PHE A 158 15.64 -13.87 7.05
C PHE A 158 14.87 -13.12 5.94
N LEU A 159 15.50 -12.80 4.82
CA LEU A 159 14.85 -12.12 3.68
C LEU A 159 13.68 -12.91 3.07
N PHE A 160 13.81 -14.24 2.97
CA PHE A 160 12.79 -15.11 2.39
C PHE A 160 11.58 -15.30 3.35
N LEU A 161 11.83 -15.60 4.63
CA LEU A 161 10.78 -15.74 5.64
C LEU A 161 10.08 -14.41 5.95
N TYR A 162 10.83 -13.31 5.99
CA TYR A 162 10.33 -11.97 6.25
C TYR A 162 9.48 -11.46 5.08
N SER A 163 9.89 -11.66 3.83
CA SER A 163 9.11 -11.24 2.66
C SER A 163 7.79 -11.99 2.53
N GLN A 164 7.76 -13.31 2.81
CA GLN A 164 6.55 -14.11 2.75
C GLN A 164 5.56 -13.78 3.88
N ARG A 165 6.07 -13.47 5.09
CA ARG A 165 5.23 -13.18 6.26
C ARG A 165 4.87 -11.70 6.43
N ALA A 166 5.66 -10.75 5.92
CA ALA A 166 5.33 -9.32 5.89
C ALA A 166 3.99 -9.03 5.20
N ILE A 167 3.57 -9.93 4.32
CA ILE A 167 2.31 -9.87 3.58
C ILE A 167 1.13 -10.25 4.49
N GLN A 168 1.27 -11.32 5.28
CA GLN A 168 0.27 -11.72 6.29
C GLN A 168 0.25 -10.74 7.48
N MET A 169 1.42 -10.20 7.84
CA MET A 169 1.58 -9.18 8.88
C MET A 169 0.91 -7.85 8.51
N ARG A 170 0.93 -7.44 7.23
CA ARG A 170 0.18 -6.25 6.75
C ARG A 170 -1.35 -6.41 6.88
N ALA A 171 -1.88 -7.59 6.61
CA ALA A 171 -3.32 -7.84 6.76
C ALA A 171 -3.76 -7.72 8.23
N LYS A 172 -2.90 -8.14 9.16
CA LYS A 172 -3.10 -7.94 10.60
C LYS A 172 -2.90 -6.48 11.01
N HIS A 173 -1.79 -5.85 10.65
CA HIS A 173 -1.45 -4.46 11.03
C HIS A 173 -2.51 -3.43 10.58
N ILE A 174 -3.14 -3.61 9.42
CA ILE A 174 -4.24 -2.74 8.95
C ILE A 174 -5.50 -2.86 9.84
N THR A 175 -5.63 -3.96 10.56
CA THR A 175 -6.77 -4.24 11.45
C THR A 175 -6.49 -3.85 12.92
N PHE A 176 -5.23 -3.61 13.33
CA PHE A 176 -4.81 -3.66 14.74
C PHE A 176 -4.09 -2.43 15.32
N ASN A 177 -3.95 -1.32 14.60
CA ASN A 177 -3.33 -0.12 15.19
C ASN A 177 -4.32 0.62 16.10
N LEU A 178 -4.22 0.42 17.44
CA LEU A 178 -4.49 1.41 18.51
C LEU A 178 -4.05 0.88 19.90
N GLU A 179 -2.87 1.33 20.33
CA GLU A 179 -2.29 1.61 21.67
C GLU A 179 -2.64 0.86 22.97
N ASN A 180 -3.53 -0.14 23.07
CA ASN A 180 -3.85 -0.77 24.38
C ASN A 180 -3.97 -2.31 24.39
N TYR A 181 -3.36 -3.00 23.42
CA TYR A 181 -3.60 -4.43 23.20
C TYR A 181 -2.49 -5.38 23.66
N GLY A 182 -1.45 -4.90 24.34
CA GLY A 182 -0.35 -5.74 24.85
C GLY A 182 -0.79 -6.89 25.77
N ASP A 183 -1.96 -6.75 26.41
CA ASP A 183 -2.43 -7.61 27.50
C ASP A 183 -3.72 -8.41 27.21
N LYS A 184 -4.27 -8.46 25.97
CA LYS A 184 -5.57 -9.12 25.68
C LYS A 184 -5.55 -10.23 24.63
N PHE A 185 -6.40 -11.26 24.81
CA PHE A 185 -6.55 -12.44 23.95
C PHE A 185 -7.42 -12.19 22.69
N LEU A 186 -6.98 -12.73 21.54
CA LEU A 186 -7.59 -12.56 20.20
C LEU A 186 -9.07 -13.00 20.09
N LEU A 187 -9.51 -13.97 20.88
CA LEU A 187 -10.89 -14.49 20.85
C LEU A 187 -11.92 -13.55 21.50
N GLN A 188 -11.47 -12.60 22.35
CA GLN A 188 -12.34 -11.64 23.04
C GLN A 188 -12.50 -10.29 22.30
N GLN A 189 -11.77 -10.07 21.19
CA GLN A 189 -11.69 -8.77 20.51
C GLN A 189 -12.86 -8.44 19.55
N ARG A 190 -13.82 -9.34 19.33
CA ARG A 190 -14.96 -9.05 18.43
C ARG A 190 -15.96 -8.03 18.99
N GLU A 191 -15.97 -7.81 20.30
CA GLU A 191 -16.90 -6.86 20.95
C GLU A 191 -16.27 -5.49 21.24
N GLU A 192 -14.92 -5.39 21.37
CA GLU A 192 -14.21 -4.13 21.71
C GLU A 192 -13.61 -3.38 20.50
N LEU A 193 -13.55 -3.97 19.30
CA LEU A 193 -13.14 -3.27 18.06
C LEU A 193 -14.24 -2.37 17.45
N GLY A 194 -15.25 -2.04 18.25
CA GLY A 194 -16.25 -1.05 17.88
C GLY A 194 -15.62 0.33 17.80
N PHE A 195 -15.84 1.03 16.69
CA PHE A 195 -15.54 2.46 16.60
C PHE A 195 -16.28 3.21 17.72
N GLU A 196 -15.52 3.78 18.67
CA GLU A 196 -16.06 4.65 19.72
C GLU A 196 -15.52 6.07 19.55
N PHE A 197 -16.35 6.97 19.03
CA PHE A 197 -16.01 8.36 18.73
C PHE A 197 -15.41 9.14 19.92
N LYS A 198 -15.75 8.77 21.16
CA LYS A 198 -15.26 9.44 22.37
C LYS A 198 -13.73 9.35 22.53
N ASN A 199 -13.09 8.31 21.99
CA ASN A 199 -11.67 8.00 22.18
C ASN A 199 -10.71 8.83 21.28
N TYR A 200 -11.24 9.67 20.39
CA TYR A 200 -10.43 10.45 19.44
C TYR A 200 -10.52 11.94 19.74
N ASP A 201 -9.41 12.63 19.99
CA ASP A 201 -9.42 14.06 20.31
C ASP A 201 -9.41 14.98 19.08
N TRP A 202 -8.90 14.48 17.96
CA TRP A 202 -8.78 15.22 16.72
C TRP A 202 -9.64 14.59 15.62
N ILE A 203 -10.20 15.44 14.77
CA ILE A 203 -10.92 15.02 13.56
C ILE A 203 -10.32 15.78 12.39
N GLY A 204 -9.78 15.02 11.45
CA GLY A 204 -9.24 15.52 10.20
C GLY A 204 -10.25 15.41 9.08
N PHE A 205 -10.36 16.45 8.27
CA PHE A 205 -11.18 16.43 7.06
C PHE A 205 -10.34 16.73 5.83
N THR A 206 -10.59 15.97 4.76
CA THR A 206 -10.29 16.44 3.41
C THR A 206 -11.33 17.46 2.99
N VAL A 207 -10.98 18.35 2.06
CA VAL A 207 -11.92 19.37 1.58
C VAL A 207 -12.78 18.75 0.48
N ASP A 208 -12.17 18.37 -0.63
CA ASP A 208 -12.89 17.89 -1.80
C ASP A 208 -13.57 16.54 -1.56
N HIS A 209 -14.86 16.46 -1.92
CA HIS A 209 -15.71 15.29 -1.76
C HIS A 209 -15.92 14.79 -0.31
N THR A 210 -15.53 15.58 0.70
CA THR A 210 -15.78 15.30 2.13
C THR A 210 -16.51 16.46 2.80
N LEU A 211 -15.89 17.65 2.88
CA LEU A 211 -16.58 18.86 3.36
C LEU A 211 -17.30 19.59 2.22
N ALA A 212 -16.65 19.62 1.07
CA ALA A 212 -17.16 20.18 -0.16
C ALA A 212 -17.96 19.11 -0.92
N GLU A 213 -19.28 19.22 -0.87
CA GLU A 213 -20.15 18.38 -1.68
C GLU A 213 -20.25 18.97 -3.09
N PHE A 214 -19.71 18.29 -4.08
CA PHE A 214 -19.85 18.71 -5.48
C PHE A 214 -21.14 18.18 -6.09
N LYS A 215 -21.77 18.99 -6.96
CA LYS A 215 -22.85 18.57 -7.85
C LYS A 215 -22.29 17.65 -8.93
N LEU A 216 -22.13 16.37 -8.58
CA LEU A 216 -21.40 15.37 -9.37
C LEU A 216 -21.93 15.24 -10.80
N GLU A 217 -23.24 15.26 -11.01
CA GLU A 217 -23.81 15.15 -12.36
C GLU A 217 -23.34 16.29 -13.27
N PHE A 218 -23.41 17.53 -12.78
CA PHE A 218 -22.95 18.70 -13.53
C PHE A 218 -21.44 18.64 -13.79
N LEU A 219 -20.67 18.30 -12.75
CA LEU A 219 -19.21 18.22 -12.82
C LEU A 219 -18.75 17.17 -13.83
N LEU A 220 -19.30 15.96 -13.74
CA LEU A 220 -18.95 14.84 -14.63
C LEU A 220 -19.35 15.13 -16.07
N ARG A 221 -20.55 15.66 -16.31
CA ARG A 221 -21.03 16.00 -17.65
C ARG A 221 -20.21 17.11 -18.30
N THR A 222 -19.93 18.18 -17.57
CA THR A 222 -19.14 19.32 -18.08
C THR A 222 -17.72 18.87 -18.40
N SER A 223 -17.12 18.09 -17.51
CA SER A 223 -15.77 17.57 -17.70
C SER A 223 -15.69 16.58 -18.86
N LEU A 224 -16.68 15.68 -19.02
CA LEU A 224 -16.74 14.76 -20.17
C LEU A 224 -16.87 15.51 -21.49
N ASN A 225 -17.72 16.55 -21.54
CA ASN A 225 -17.87 17.39 -22.73
C ASN A 225 -16.55 18.11 -23.08
N LYS A 226 -15.85 18.63 -22.08
CA LYS A 226 -14.54 19.29 -22.28
C LYS A 226 -13.49 18.30 -22.77
N ALA A 227 -13.45 17.11 -22.18
CA ALA A 227 -12.53 16.04 -22.56
C ALA A 227 -12.78 15.58 -24.00
N PHE A 228 -14.05 15.38 -24.38
CA PHE A 228 -14.46 15.09 -25.74
C PHE A 228 -14.04 16.20 -26.72
N ALA A 229 -14.26 17.47 -26.38
CA ALA A 229 -13.84 18.59 -27.21
C ALA A 229 -12.31 18.65 -27.40
N LYS A 230 -11.52 18.36 -26.35
CA LYS A 230 -10.05 18.25 -26.44
C LYS A 230 -9.65 17.12 -27.39
N ALA A 231 -10.29 15.95 -27.30
CA ALA A 231 -10.03 14.84 -28.22
C ALA A 231 -10.39 15.18 -29.69
N GLN A 232 -11.54 15.81 -29.95
CA GLN A 232 -11.95 16.23 -31.30
C GLN A 232 -11.05 17.31 -31.90
N ALA A 233 -10.45 18.17 -31.07
CA ALA A 233 -9.54 19.21 -31.54
C ALA A 233 -8.25 18.60 -32.11
N VAL A 234 -7.81 17.45 -31.59
CA VAL A 234 -6.60 16.75 -32.03
C VAL A 234 -6.87 15.88 -33.26
N TYR A 235 -8.00 15.19 -33.32
CA TYR A 235 -8.30 14.23 -34.39
C TYR A 235 -9.45 14.69 -35.28
N ILE A 236 -9.14 15.08 -36.52
CA ILE A 236 -10.12 15.62 -37.49
C ILE A 236 -11.28 14.66 -37.73
N ASN A 237 -11.01 13.35 -37.83
CA ASN A 237 -12.03 12.34 -38.10
C ASN A 237 -13.06 12.21 -36.96
N LEU A 238 -12.70 12.61 -35.74
CA LEU A 238 -13.62 12.57 -34.62
C LEU A 238 -14.63 13.74 -34.63
N LYS A 239 -14.45 14.75 -35.49
CA LYS A 239 -15.36 15.91 -35.57
C LYS A 239 -16.76 15.54 -36.04
N THR A 240 -16.88 14.48 -36.84
CA THR A 240 -18.18 13.98 -37.33
C THR A 240 -18.75 12.87 -36.44
N SER A 241 -17.97 12.35 -35.49
CA SER A 241 -18.41 11.33 -34.55
C SER A 241 -19.37 11.88 -33.51
N ALA A 242 -20.38 11.09 -33.15
CA ALA A 242 -21.28 11.42 -32.06
C ALA A 242 -20.52 11.46 -30.71
N PRO A 243 -20.91 12.36 -29.80
CA PRO A 243 -20.27 12.46 -28.48
C PRO A 243 -20.45 11.16 -27.67
N PRO A 244 -19.52 10.88 -26.73
CA PRO A 244 -19.66 9.74 -25.82
C PRO A 244 -20.96 9.85 -25.02
N GLN A 245 -21.74 8.78 -25.04
CA GLN A 245 -22.92 8.65 -24.18
C GLN A 245 -22.49 8.09 -22.82
N TRP A 246 -23.10 8.60 -21.76
CA TRP A 246 -22.81 8.16 -20.40
C TRP A 246 -23.26 6.72 -20.17
N GLN A 247 -22.30 5.83 -19.90
CA GLN A 247 -22.53 4.42 -19.60
C GLN A 247 -22.45 4.19 -18.10
N SER A 248 -23.60 3.89 -17.47
CA SER A 248 -23.68 3.69 -16.02
C SER A 248 -22.82 2.54 -15.51
N TYR A 249 -22.65 1.48 -16.32
CA TYR A 249 -21.83 0.32 -15.97
C TYR A 249 -20.32 0.59 -16.02
N LEU A 250 -19.88 1.67 -16.66
CA LEU A 250 -18.47 2.12 -16.63
C LEU A 250 -18.25 3.23 -15.59
N ALA A 251 -19.32 3.74 -14.97
CA ALA A 251 -19.30 4.90 -14.07
C ALA A 251 -19.25 4.49 -12.60
N HIS A 252 -18.30 3.64 -12.20
CA HIS A 252 -18.14 3.25 -10.80
C HIS A 252 -16.68 3.17 -10.36
N ARG A 253 -16.47 3.39 -9.06
CA ARG A 253 -15.15 3.20 -8.42
C ARG A 253 -14.85 1.70 -8.37
N GLY A 254 -13.56 1.36 -8.38
CA GLY A 254 -13.05 -0.01 -8.37
C GLY A 254 -13.07 -0.70 -9.75
N LEU A 255 -13.44 0.01 -10.83
CA LEU A 255 -13.31 -0.53 -12.19
C LEU A 255 -11.83 -0.73 -12.52
N ALA A 256 -11.48 -1.92 -13.02
CA ALA A 256 -10.13 -2.24 -13.49
C ALA A 256 -10.08 -2.16 -15.01
N ILE A 257 -9.06 -1.51 -15.56
CA ILE A 257 -8.97 -1.22 -16.99
C ILE A 257 -7.67 -1.82 -17.50
N ASP A 258 -7.80 -2.80 -18.38
CA ASP A 258 -6.70 -3.39 -19.12
C ASP A 258 -6.40 -2.53 -20.34
N ILE A 259 -5.36 -1.70 -20.23
CA ILE A 259 -4.98 -0.77 -21.30
C ILE A 259 -4.25 -1.48 -22.46
N VAL A 260 -3.78 -2.71 -22.27
CA VAL A 260 -3.15 -3.48 -23.34
C VAL A 260 -4.22 -4.04 -24.26
N ARG A 261 -5.35 -4.48 -23.72
CA ARG A 261 -6.46 -5.10 -24.46
C ARG A 261 -7.67 -4.20 -24.70
N GLY A 262 -7.69 -2.99 -24.11
CA GLY A 262 -8.83 -2.07 -24.23
C GLY A 262 -10.08 -2.56 -23.49
N ASN A 263 -9.90 -3.33 -22.43
CA ASN A 263 -11.00 -3.97 -21.71
C ASN A 263 -11.23 -3.35 -20.33
N PHE A 264 -12.49 -3.31 -19.91
CA PHE A 264 -12.95 -2.81 -18.63
C PHE A 264 -13.50 -3.99 -17.84
N ILE A 265 -12.94 -4.28 -16.66
CA ILE A 265 -13.20 -5.50 -15.89
C ILE A 265 -13.69 -5.13 -14.50
N LEU A 266 -14.79 -5.77 -14.10
CA LEU A 266 -15.28 -5.74 -12.72
C LEU A 266 -14.82 -7.00 -12.00
N PHE A 267 -14.05 -6.81 -10.92
CA PHE A 267 -13.61 -7.91 -10.06
C PHE A 267 -14.47 -8.04 -8.80
N GLY A 268 -14.75 -9.27 -8.43
CA GLY A 268 -15.29 -9.61 -7.12
C GLY A 268 -14.22 -9.52 -6.02
N SER A 269 -14.65 -9.56 -4.77
CA SER A 269 -13.77 -9.48 -3.59
C SER A 269 -12.79 -10.66 -3.48
N ASN A 270 -13.11 -11.80 -4.11
CA ASN A 270 -12.26 -12.97 -4.26
C ASN A 270 -11.39 -12.93 -5.52
N ASN A 271 -11.31 -11.78 -6.20
CA ASN A 271 -10.69 -11.59 -7.51
C ASN A 271 -11.31 -12.46 -8.62
N GLU A 272 -12.56 -12.89 -8.54
CA GLU A 272 -13.26 -13.46 -9.71
C GLU A 272 -13.64 -12.35 -10.70
N VAL A 273 -13.71 -12.67 -12.00
CA VAL A 273 -14.25 -11.73 -12.98
C VAL A 273 -15.77 -11.81 -12.90
N LEU A 274 -16.43 -10.70 -12.59
CA LEU A 274 -17.89 -10.63 -12.51
C LEU A 274 -18.48 -10.27 -13.87
N SER A 275 -17.89 -9.29 -14.55
CA SER A 275 -18.29 -8.81 -15.87
C SER A 275 -17.12 -8.07 -16.52
N GLY A 276 -17.24 -7.82 -17.82
CA GLY A 276 -16.26 -7.03 -18.52
C GLY A 276 -16.75 -6.55 -19.88
N TYR A 277 -16.11 -5.50 -20.38
CA TYR A 277 -16.51 -4.78 -21.57
C TYR A 277 -15.28 -4.50 -22.44
N HIS A 278 -15.44 -4.49 -23.76
CA HIS A 278 -14.45 -3.99 -24.71
C HIS A 278 -15.05 -2.76 -25.38
N GLY A 279 -14.43 -1.60 -25.19
CA GLY A 279 -15.10 -0.34 -25.52
C GLY A 279 -16.43 -0.23 -24.75
N THR A 280 -17.54 -0.01 -25.46
CA THR A 280 -18.88 0.01 -24.84
C THR A 280 -19.61 -1.33 -24.85
N GLU A 281 -19.07 -2.37 -25.51
CA GLU A 281 -19.74 -3.66 -25.68
C GLU A 281 -19.38 -4.65 -24.57
N GLU A 282 -20.37 -5.40 -24.07
CA GLU A 282 -20.15 -6.43 -23.05
C GLU A 282 -19.46 -7.66 -23.63
N ILE A 283 -18.41 -8.14 -22.95
CA ILE A 283 -17.70 -9.37 -23.31
C ILE A 283 -18.37 -10.54 -22.58
N PRO A 284 -18.79 -11.61 -23.28
CA PRO A 284 -19.34 -12.78 -22.64
C PRO A 284 -18.38 -13.38 -21.60
N LEU A 285 -18.91 -13.77 -20.43
CA LEU A 285 -18.12 -14.24 -19.30
C LEU A 285 -17.18 -15.42 -19.62
N HIS A 286 -17.59 -16.31 -20.52
CA HIS A 286 -16.74 -17.43 -20.96
C HIS A 286 -15.49 -16.96 -21.71
N GLN A 287 -15.59 -15.88 -22.50
CA GLN A 287 -14.44 -15.27 -23.18
C GLN A 287 -13.56 -14.51 -22.20
N LEU A 288 -14.16 -13.80 -21.24
CA LEU A 288 -13.41 -13.13 -20.16
C LEU A 288 -12.59 -14.11 -19.33
N ASN A 289 -13.18 -15.24 -18.94
CA ASN A 289 -12.49 -16.28 -18.18
C ASN A 289 -11.32 -16.91 -18.97
N TRP A 290 -11.45 -16.97 -20.29
CA TRP A 290 -10.37 -17.42 -21.17
C TRP A 290 -9.26 -16.36 -21.33
N GLN A 291 -9.62 -15.09 -21.45
CA GLN A 291 -8.66 -13.99 -21.58
C GLN A 291 -7.94 -13.66 -20.25
N TYR A 292 -8.62 -13.83 -19.11
CA TYR A 292 -8.16 -13.45 -17.78
C TYR A 292 -8.17 -14.60 -16.76
N PRO A 293 -7.50 -15.74 -17.05
CA PRO A 293 -7.38 -16.82 -16.09
C PRO A 293 -6.60 -16.30 -14.87
N GLN A 294 -6.96 -16.75 -13.66
CA GLN A 294 -6.45 -16.17 -12.40
C GLN A 294 -4.90 -16.10 -12.30
N GLY A 295 -4.17 -16.98 -13.01
CA GLY A 295 -2.71 -16.98 -13.04
C GLY A 295 -2.04 -15.98 -14.01
N ASN A 296 -2.70 -15.58 -15.11
CA ASN A 296 -2.06 -14.80 -16.20
C ASN A 296 -2.48 -13.33 -16.24
N ARG A 297 -3.03 -12.81 -15.14
CA ARG A 297 -3.43 -11.39 -15.06
C ARG A 297 -2.25 -10.43 -14.88
N GLN A 298 -1.04 -10.95 -14.66
CA GLN A 298 0.19 -10.18 -14.57
C GLN A 298 0.78 -9.80 -15.94
N ASP A 299 0.29 -10.42 -17.02
CA ASP A 299 0.80 -10.19 -18.37
C ASP A 299 0.25 -8.91 -19.02
N THR A 300 -0.63 -8.20 -18.31
CA THR A 300 -1.23 -6.95 -18.77
C THR A 300 -0.95 -5.77 -17.82
N GLN A 301 -1.28 -4.57 -18.28
CA GLN A 301 -1.17 -3.33 -17.52
C GLN A 301 -2.56 -2.86 -17.10
N TRP A 302 -2.71 -2.60 -15.81
CA TRP A 302 -3.98 -2.25 -15.19
C TRP A 302 -3.99 -0.80 -14.73
N ILE A 303 -5.10 -0.11 -14.99
CA ILE A 303 -5.47 1.14 -14.34
C ILE A 303 -6.71 0.88 -13.50
N TYR A 304 -6.77 1.44 -12.29
CA TYR A 304 -7.92 1.29 -11.40
C TYR A 304 -8.52 2.66 -11.11
N ILE A 305 -9.84 2.75 -11.16
CA ILE A 305 -10.59 3.99 -10.89
C ILE A 305 -10.90 4.08 -9.41
N TYR A 306 -10.32 5.05 -8.70
CA TYR A 306 -10.51 5.16 -7.25
C TYR A 306 -11.36 6.36 -6.85
N THR A 307 -11.34 7.42 -7.64
CA THR A 307 -12.00 8.68 -7.32
C THR A 307 -13.19 8.94 -8.22
N THR A 308 -14.11 9.81 -7.78
CA THR A 308 -15.27 10.20 -8.61
C THR A 308 -14.87 10.99 -9.85
N PRO A 309 -13.95 11.97 -9.80
CA PRO A 309 -13.50 12.68 -11.00
C PRO A 309 -12.94 11.76 -12.09
N GLU A 310 -12.24 10.69 -11.70
CA GLU A 310 -11.67 9.72 -12.65
C GLU A 310 -12.74 8.93 -13.42
N MET A 311 -14.02 8.94 -13.02
CA MET A 311 -15.09 8.21 -13.72
C MET A 311 -15.34 8.71 -15.16
N ILE A 312 -14.80 9.86 -15.55
CA ILE A 312 -14.88 10.38 -16.92
C ILE A 312 -13.94 9.63 -17.85
N TYR A 313 -12.75 9.25 -17.35
CA TYR A 313 -11.74 8.56 -18.14
C TYR A 313 -12.24 7.25 -18.77
N PRO A 314 -12.91 6.34 -18.03
CA PRO A 314 -13.47 5.11 -18.61
C PRO A 314 -14.49 5.38 -19.72
N GLN A 315 -15.30 6.44 -19.57
CA GLN A 315 -16.32 6.81 -20.57
C GLN A 315 -15.67 7.23 -21.88
N LEU A 316 -14.66 8.11 -21.79
CA LEU A 316 -13.97 8.60 -22.96
C LEU A 316 -13.10 7.51 -23.59
N PHE A 317 -12.41 6.71 -22.78
CA PHE A 317 -11.56 5.63 -23.26
C PHE A 317 -12.39 4.56 -23.98
N ALA A 318 -13.52 4.14 -23.41
CA ALA A 318 -14.42 3.19 -24.06
C ALA A 318 -14.92 3.70 -25.42
N TRP A 319 -15.29 4.98 -25.48
CA TRP A 319 -15.70 5.60 -26.73
C TRP A 319 -14.56 5.66 -27.75
N LEU A 320 -13.32 5.98 -27.35
CA LEU A 320 -12.16 5.98 -28.24
C LEU A 320 -11.84 4.58 -28.78
N VAL A 321 -11.98 3.54 -27.96
CA VAL A 321 -11.87 2.14 -28.39
C VAL A 321 -12.92 1.85 -29.47
N ASP A 322 -14.19 2.20 -29.26
CA ASP A 322 -15.23 2.02 -30.27
C ASP A 322 -14.94 2.77 -31.58
N GLN A 323 -14.41 3.99 -31.52
CA GLN A 323 -14.06 4.76 -32.72
C GLN A 323 -12.90 4.10 -33.48
N TYR A 324 -11.92 3.56 -32.77
CA TYR A 324 -10.80 2.85 -33.36
C TYR A 324 -11.25 1.53 -34.02
N GLU A 325 -12.06 0.72 -33.34
CA GLU A 325 -12.59 -0.54 -33.88
C GLU A 325 -13.49 -0.33 -35.10
N ARG A 326 -14.21 0.80 -35.17
CA ARG A 326 -15.02 1.19 -36.35
C ARG A 326 -14.19 1.79 -37.49
N GLY A 327 -12.88 1.96 -37.31
CA GLY A 327 -11.97 2.52 -38.31
C GLY A 327 -12.02 4.04 -38.45
N ALA A 328 -12.64 4.75 -37.50
CA ALA A 328 -12.64 6.23 -37.49
C ALA A 328 -11.31 6.81 -37.01
N LEU A 329 -10.54 6.02 -36.23
CA LEU A 329 -9.16 6.29 -35.85
C LEU A 329 -8.27 5.17 -36.38
N THR A 330 -7.14 5.54 -36.97
CA THR A 330 -6.15 4.60 -37.49
C THR A 330 -4.85 4.63 -36.69
N ASN A 331 -4.02 3.60 -36.85
CA ASN A 331 -2.71 3.51 -36.22
C ASN A 331 -1.83 4.74 -36.52
N ASP A 332 -1.80 5.19 -37.77
CA ASP A 332 -0.98 6.32 -38.19
C ASP A 332 -1.43 7.62 -37.52
N GLU A 333 -2.74 7.82 -37.37
CA GLU A 333 -3.31 9.03 -36.77
C GLU A 333 -3.03 9.12 -35.28
N ILE A 334 -3.12 8.00 -34.56
CA ILE A 334 -2.82 7.96 -33.13
C ILE A 334 -1.31 7.84 -32.86
N GLY A 335 -0.48 7.73 -33.91
CA GLY A 335 0.96 7.56 -33.78
C GLY A 335 1.38 6.19 -33.25
N TYR A 336 0.53 5.17 -33.39
CA TYR A 336 0.85 3.80 -33.01
C TYR A 336 1.61 3.09 -34.14
N ILE A 337 2.87 2.78 -33.90
CA ILE A 337 3.69 1.96 -34.80
C ILE A 337 3.63 0.53 -34.29
N LYS A 338 3.01 -0.37 -35.05
CA LYS A 338 3.01 -1.80 -34.73
C LYS A 338 4.46 -2.30 -34.80
N PRO A 339 5.02 -2.85 -33.70
CA PRO A 339 6.37 -3.39 -33.72
C PRO A 339 6.47 -4.49 -34.79
N SER A 340 7.42 -4.37 -35.72
CA SER A 340 7.81 -5.48 -36.59
C SER A 340 8.69 -6.45 -35.81
N ASP A 341 8.74 -7.72 -36.23
CA ASP A 341 9.54 -8.77 -35.56
C ASP A 341 11.04 -8.38 -35.43
N ASP A 342 11.55 -7.57 -36.37
CA ASP A 342 12.95 -7.12 -36.40
C ASP A 342 13.27 -5.95 -35.45
N ILE A 343 12.30 -5.09 -35.09
CA ILE A 343 12.50 -3.92 -34.19
C ILE A 343 12.31 -4.31 -32.71
N ASN A 344 11.71 -5.47 -32.45
CA ASN A 344 11.29 -5.92 -31.12
C ASN A 344 12.43 -6.17 -30.11
N HIS A 345 13.68 -6.31 -30.52
CA HIS A 345 14.75 -6.67 -29.56
C HIS A 345 15.45 -5.48 -28.91
N GLU A 346 15.51 -4.31 -29.55
CA GLU A 346 16.32 -3.17 -29.05
C GLU A 346 15.50 -2.01 -28.49
N MET A 347 14.23 -1.81 -28.92
CA MET A 347 13.39 -0.67 -28.50
C MET A 347 12.05 -1.05 -27.84
N ALA A 348 11.81 -2.34 -27.58
CA ALA A 348 10.52 -2.82 -27.07
C ALA A 348 10.10 -2.25 -25.70
N PHE A 349 11.03 -1.73 -24.89
CA PHE A 349 10.70 -1.08 -23.63
C PHE A 349 10.16 0.35 -23.79
N ILE A 350 10.35 0.98 -24.96
CA ILE A 350 9.95 2.37 -25.25
C ILE A 350 8.62 2.40 -26.04
N LEU A 351 8.36 1.37 -26.85
CA LEU A 351 7.17 1.33 -27.70
C LEU A 351 5.91 0.97 -26.90
N PRO A 352 4.75 1.63 -27.18
CA PRO A 352 3.48 1.25 -26.59
C PRO A 352 3.15 -0.22 -26.88
N LYS A 353 2.68 -0.95 -25.87
CA LYS A 353 2.34 -2.38 -26.01
C LYS A 353 1.17 -2.65 -26.97
N SER A 354 0.28 -1.67 -27.15
CA SER A 354 -0.86 -1.76 -28.05
C SER A 354 -1.38 -0.37 -28.45
N ALA A 355 -2.20 -0.31 -29.50
CA ALA A 355 -2.94 0.89 -29.88
C ALA A 355 -3.83 1.40 -28.72
N TYR A 356 -4.45 0.48 -27.96
CA TYR A 356 -5.28 0.83 -26.81
C TYR A 356 -4.50 1.52 -25.68
N ALA A 357 -3.21 1.19 -25.49
CA ALA A 357 -2.39 1.88 -24.51
C ALA A 357 -2.15 3.36 -24.90
N VAL A 358 -2.00 3.62 -26.20
CA VAL A 358 -1.91 4.99 -26.74
C VAL A 358 -3.24 5.72 -26.57
N LEU A 359 -4.35 5.09 -26.95
CA LEU A 359 -5.70 5.64 -26.77
C LEU A 359 -6.02 5.93 -25.29
N SER A 360 -5.56 5.08 -24.37
CA SER A 360 -5.67 5.31 -22.93
C SER A 360 -4.91 6.56 -22.50
N THR A 361 -3.73 6.80 -23.06
CA THR A 361 -2.93 8.00 -22.73
C THR A 361 -3.64 9.27 -23.22
N ILE A 362 -4.18 9.21 -24.44
CA ILE A 362 -5.00 10.29 -25.02
C ILE A 362 -6.24 10.55 -24.15
N ALA A 363 -6.94 9.48 -23.75
CA ALA A 363 -8.13 9.59 -22.90
C ALA A 363 -7.81 10.21 -21.54
N MET A 364 -6.68 9.84 -20.93
CA MET A 364 -6.25 10.37 -19.64
C MET A 364 -5.93 11.86 -19.72
N ASP A 365 -5.11 12.27 -20.69
CA ASP A 365 -4.80 13.70 -20.94
C ASP A 365 -6.06 14.52 -21.29
N ALA A 366 -6.98 13.95 -22.05
CA ALA A 366 -8.24 14.62 -22.36
C ALA A 366 -9.11 14.79 -21.10
N SER A 367 -9.13 13.79 -20.21
CA SER A 367 -9.98 13.77 -19.02
C SER A 367 -9.55 14.77 -17.94
N THR A 368 -8.30 15.21 -17.92
CA THR A 368 -7.81 16.25 -16.99
C THR A 368 -8.12 17.68 -17.44
N ALA A 369 -8.49 17.87 -18.70
CA ALA A 369 -8.58 19.19 -19.34
C ALA A 369 -9.45 20.20 -18.57
N TYR A 370 -10.61 19.76 -18.06
CA TYR A 370 -11.50 20.65 -17.31
C TYR A 370 -10.86 21.11 -16.00
N TYR A 371 -10.19 20.20 -15.28
CA TYR A 371 -9.53 20.51 -14.00
C TYR A 371 -8.31 21.41 -14.19
N GLU A 372 -7.60 21.27 -15.31
CA GLU A 372 -6.43 22.10 -15.63
C GLU A 372 -6.80 23.53 -16.01
N SER A 373 -7.89 23.75 -16.77
CA SER A 373 -8.18 25.06 -17.35
C SER A 373 -9.39 25.78 -16.75
N ASP A 374 -10.48 25.07 -16.47
CA ASP A 374 -11.80 25.71 -16.29
C ASP A 374 -12.37 25.51 -14.88
N PHE A 375 -11.97 24.46 -14.17
CA PHE A 375 -12.54 24.10 -12.88
C PHE A 375 -12.33 25.18 -11.82
N LEU A 376 -11.08 25.57 -11.56
CA LEU A 376 -10.77 26.60 -10.56
C LEU A 376 -11.40 27.96 -10.91
N PRO A 377 -11.33 28.46 -12.17
CA PRO A 377 -12.06 29.67 -12.55
C PRO A 377 -13.58 29.56 -12.36
N THR A 378 -14.20 28.43 -12.68
CA THR A 378 -15.64 28.20 -12.48
C THR A 378 -15.99 28.22 -11.00
N LEU A 379 -15.13 27.60 -10.18
CA LEU A 379 -15.28 27.57 -8.73
C LEU A 379 -15.16 28.95 -8.08
N LEU A 380 -14.22 29.78 -8.56
CA LEU A 380 -14.03 31.14 -8.05
C LEU A 380 -15.15 32.11 -8.49
N SER A 381 -15.68 31.94 -9.69
CA SER A 381 -16.66 32.87 -10.27
C SER A 381 -18.11 32.49 -9.98
N THR A 382 -18.42 31.20 -9.96
CA THR A 382 -19.78 30.64 -9.84
C THR A 382 -19.79 29.35 -9.00
N PRO A 383 -19.33 29.41 -7.73
CA PRO A 383 -19.23 28.23 -6.87
C PRO A 383 -20.56 27.49 -6.71
N GLU A 384 -21.69 28.19 -6.74
CA GLU A 384 -23.03 27.63 -6.60
C GLU A 384 -23.42 26.64 -7.71
N ILE A 385 -22.76 26.67 -8.86
CA ILE A 385 -23.00 25.72 -9.96
C ILE A 385 -22.26 24.40 -9.68
N LEU A 386 -21.14 24.45 -8.97
CA LEU A 386 -20.31 23.29 -8.67
C LEU A 386 -20.60 22.68 -7.30
N LEU A 387 -20.96 23.49 -6.31
CA LEU A 387 -21.09 23.08 -4.93
C LEU A 387 -22.55 22.91 -4.51
N HIS A 388 -22.78 21.90 -3.68
CA HIS A 388 -24.01 21.70 -2.94
C HIS A 388 -23.81 22.20 -1.50
N TYR A 389 -24.51 23.28 -1.15
CA TYR A 389 -24.41 23.84 0.20
C TYR A 389 -25.23 23.00 1.19
N ASN A 390 -24.54 22.36 2.13
CA ASN A 390 -25.18 21.61 3.21
C ASN A 390 -25.10 22.41 4.53
N PRO A 391 -26.21 23.05 4.97
CA PRO A 391 -26.22 23.85 6.19
C PRO A 391 -25.95 23.02 7.46
N ASN A 392 -26.12 21.69 7.39
CA ASN A 392 -25.86 20.81 8.51
C ASN A 392 -24.37 20.55 8.72
N THR A 393 -23.52 20.74 7.70
CA THR A 393 -22.06 20.57 7.82
C THR A 393 -21.52 21.50 8.89
N ARG A 394 -21.86 22.79 8.82
CA ARG A 394 -21.46 23.78 9.85
C ARG A 394 -21.94 23.39 11.25
N LYS A 395 -23.22 23.05 11.40
CA LYS A 395 -23.79 22.64 12.70
C LYS A 395 -23.10 21.39 13.26
N THR A 396 -22.72 20.46 12.39
CA THR A 396 -22.03 19.23 12.77
C THR A 396 -20.60 19.53 13.24
N LEU A 397 -19.86 20.37 12.51
CA LEU A 397 -18.52 20.82 12.91
C LEU A 397 -18.56 21.59 14.23
N GLU A 398 -19.52 22.50 14.40
CA GLU A 398 -19.75 23.22 15.66
C GLU A 398 -20.08 22.25 16.80
N SER A 399 -20.90 21.23 16.57
CA SER A 399 -21.20 20.20 17.57
C SER A 399 -19.96 19.39 17.95
N PHE A 400 -19.07 19.08 17.01
CA PHE A 400 -17.80 18.42 17.33
C PHE A 400 -16.91 19.26 18.23
N VAL A 401 -16.83 20.56 17.98
CA VAL A 401 -16.01 21.49 18.78
C VAL A 401 -16.63 21.76 20.15
N TYR A 402 -17.91 22.14 20.21
CA TYR A 402 -18.53 22.64 21.43
C TYR A 402 -19.12 21.53 22.31
N ASN A 403 -19.78 20.54 21.70
CA ASN A 403 -20.45 19.48 22.45
C ASN A 403 -19.50 18.31 22.73
N ALA A 404 -18.81 17.84 21.69
CA ALA A 404 -17.91 16.69 21.80
C ALA A 404 -16.47 17.07 22.21
N LYS A 405 -16.17 18.38 22.31
CA LYS A 405 -14.86 18.93 22.73
C LYS A 405 -13.69 18.42 21.89
N LYS A 406 -13.93 18.19 20.59
CA LYS A 406 -12.92 17.71 19.63
C LYS A 406 -12.21 18.88 18.97
N LYS A 407 -10.96 18.65 18.56
CA LYS A 407 -10.16 19.58 17.77
C LYS A 407 -10.27 19.21 16.30
N LEU A 408 -10.40 20.19 15.43
CA LEU A 408 -10.58 19.97 14.00
C LEU A 408 -9.35 20.43 13.23
N PHE A 409 -9.00 19.72 12.16
CA PHE A 409 -7.98 20.16 11.20
C PHE A 409 -8.40 19.82 9.77
N LEU A 410 -7.83 20.57 8.82
CA LEU A 410 -7.99 20.33 7.39
C LEU A 410 -6.69 19.77 6.84
N LEU A 411 -6.79 18.73 6.01
CA LEU A 411 -5.68 18.18 5.25
C LEU A 411 -6.18 17.88 3.83
N THR A 412 -5.68 18.61 2.84
CA THR A 412 -6.16 18.49 1.46
C THR A 412 -5.01 18.63 0.46
N ASN A 413 -5.20 18.06 -0.72
CA ASN A 413 -4.25 18.14 -1.84
C ASN A 413 -4.43 19.42 -2.67
N SER A 414 -5.51 20.17 -2.42
CA SER A 414 -5.89 21.39 -3.14
C SER A 414 -5.10 22.61 -2.64
N SER A 415 -4.93 23.63 -3.50
CA SER A 415 -4.24 24.87 -3.12
C SER A 415 -5.06 25.71 -2.13
N TRP A 416 -4.43 26.69 -1.50
CA TRP A 416 -5.11 27.60 -0.59
C TRP A 416 -6.25 28.37 -1.26
N GLU A 417 -6.05 28.85 -2.50
CA GLU A 417 -7.05 29.58 -3.27
C GLU A 417 -8.30 28.74 -3.54
N HIS A 418 -8.08 27.46 -3.88
CA HIS A 418 -9.16 26.49 -4.05
C HIS A 418 -9.92 26.28 -2.74
N VAL A 419 -9.20 26.03 -1.64
CA VAL A 419 -9.83 25.79 -0.33
C VAL A 419 -10.65 27.00 0.10
N ASN A 420 -10.09 28.21 -0.02
CA ASN A 420 -10.73 29.46 0.37
C ASN A 420 -11.96 29.79 -0.50
N ALA A 421 -12.05 29.28 -1.73
CA ALA A 421 -13.22 29.45 -2.58
C ALA A 421 -14.38 28.52 -2.19
N VAL A 422 -14.06 27.39 -1.56
CA VAL A 422 -15.00 26.31 -1.22
C VAL A 422 -15.51 26.43 0.21
N SER A 423 -14.68 26.96 1.11
CA SER A 423 -15.00 27.24 2.52
C SER A 423 -15.74 28.55 2.71
#